data_AF-A0A4S5ANL7-F1
#
_entry.id   AF-A0A4S5ANL7-F1
#
_cell.length_a   1.000
_cell.length_b   1.000
_cell.length_c   1.000
_cell.angle_alpha   90.00
_cell.angle_beta   90.00
_cell.angle_gamma   90.00
#
_symmetry.space_group_name_H-M   'P 1'
#
loop_
_entity.id
_entity.type
_entity.pdbx_description
1 polymer ?
#
loop_
_entity_poly.entity_id
_entity_poly.type
_entity_poly.pdbx_seq_one_letter_code
_entity_poly.pdbx_strand_id
1 'polypeptide(L)'
;MRTTTLRGMTAVTVATAVTAVLVGGCGSATDVASEGPSQLPTAAEPYDGPLYVPDARYGAAGEVVECRHRPGSGRFHTGEVYGEGATSDSPDGAVRTAMSEGLFLDLPDLPLRVAAAEDGRVLFTHVGDGRTTAALVVRDGHATEGAGGDGWYLESSAICDLSEFPPELAESHFGTEIWTGPDGQPVLTTRVVSQPGPEHCDWQSMTFLSVGRDRTYVRDPLPDLREWLDAEYVASMPLPEDAVDTGFSREDDRLWLSPGGDRAYVGRPADVEAWPRTDLACA
;
A
#
# COMPACT_ATOMS: atom_id res chain seq x y z
N MET A 1 82.20 -31.95 -23.69
CA MET A 1 81.08 -31.84 -22.71
C MET A 1 79.75 -32.04 -23.44
N ARG A 2 78.70 -32.47 -22.72
CA ARG A 2 77.22 -32.32 -22.94
C ARG A 2 76.72 -31.85 -24.34
N THR A 3 75.67 -32.39 -24.96
CA THR A 3 74.64 -33.45 -24.67
C THR A 3 73.92 -33.74 -26.02
N THR A 4 73.62 -34.97 -26.45
CA THR A 4 72.38 -35.78 -26.20
C THR A 4 71.05 -35.00 -26.34
N THR A 5 69.99 -35.46 -27.05
CA THR A 5 69.72 -36.78 -27.70
C THR A 5 69.22 -36.64 -29.17
N LEU A 6 68.00 -36.93 -29.69
CA LEU A 6 66.72 -37.47 -29.18
C LEU A 6 66.00 -38.43 -30.18
N ARG A 7 64.86 -38.07 -30.81
CA ARG A 7 63.93 -38.92 -31.62
C ARG A 7 63.19 -38.06 -32.67
N GLY A 8 62.51 -38.55 -33.72
CA GLY A 8 62.17 -39.93 -34.12
C GLY A 8 60.65 -40.11 -34.27
N MET A 9 60.14 -40.29 -35.50
CA MET A 9 58.70 -40.30 -35.84
C MET A 9 58.05 -41.70 -35.78
N THR A 10 56.84 -41.79 -35.21
CA THR A 10 55.72 -42.76 -35.48
C THR A 10 54.64 -42.50 -34.40
N ALA A 11 53.34 -42.81 -34.55
CA ALA A 11 52.48 -43.07 -35.71
C ALA A 11 51.02 -42.72 -35.32
N VAL A 12 50.10 -42.63 -36.28
CA VAL A 12 48.68 -42.29 -36.03
C VAL A 12 47.86 -43.53 -35.70
N THR A 13 47.01 -43.43 -34.67
CA THR A 13 45.81 -44.29 -34.52
C THR A 13 44.64 -43.42 -34.05
N VAL A 14 43.56 -43.35 -34.84
CA VAL A 14 42.29 -42.71 -34.45
C VAL A 14 41.35 -43.79 -33.93
N ALA A 15 40.73 -43.55 -32.78
CA ALA A 15 39.75 -44.46 -32.18
C ALA A 15 38.41 -43.73 -31.95
N THR A 16 37.48 -43.89 -32.89
CA THR A 16 36.11 -43.36 -32.80
C THR A 16 35.26 -44.23 -31.88
N ALA A 17 35.12 -43.82 -30.62
CA ALA A 17 34.20 -44.45 -29.67
C ALA A 17 32.77 -43.89 -29.87
N VAL A 18 31.89 -44.68 -30.51
CA VAL A 18 30.47 -44.35 -30.62
C VAL A 18 29.77 -44.76 -29.33
N THR A 19 29.59 -43.82 -28.41
CA THR A 19 28.78 -44.01 -27.20
C THR A 19 27.35 -43.57 -27.47
N ALA A 20 26.45 -44.53 -27.68
CA ALA A 20 25.02 -44.26 -27.79
C ALA A 20 24.45 -43.93 -26.39
N VAL A 21 24.15 -42.66 -26.14
CA VAL A 21 23.37 -42.24 -24.96
C VAL A 21 21.89 -42.42 -25.28
N LEU A 22 21.17 -43.09 -24.39
CA LEU A 22 19.76 -43.42 -24.58
C LEU A 22 18.88 -42.17 -24.48
N VAL A 23 17.98 -41.98 -25.45
CA VAL A 23 16.88 -41.01 -25.35
C VAL A 23 15.76 -41.66 -24.52
N GLY A 24 15.45 -41.09 -23.37
CA GLY A 24 14.33 -41.52 -22.53
C GLY A 24 14.09 -40.53 -21.38
N GLY A 25 12.82 -40.26 -21.07
CA GLY A 25 12.44 -39.37 -19.97
C GLY A 25 12.46 -37.88 -20.30
N CYS A 26 11.64 -37.44 -21.27
CA CYS A 26 11.11 -36.08 -21.21
C CYS A 26 9.99 -36.06 -20.15
N GLY A 27 9.91 -35.04 -19.30
CA GLY A 27 8.93 -34.98 -18.21
C GLY A 27 9.51 -35.07 -16.80
N SER A 28 10.70 -34.53 -16.55
CA SER A 28 10.86 -33.80 -15.29
C SER A 28 9.92 -32.60 -15.36
N ALA A 29 8.78 -32.67 -14.68
CA ALA A 29 8.18 -31.46 -14.18
C ALA A 29 9.25 -30.79 -13.31
N THR A 30 9.55 -29.52 -13.57
CA THR A 30 10.27 -28.72 -12.59
C THR A 30 9.32 -28.49 -11.44
N ASP A 31 9.48 -29.27 -10.37
CA ASP A 31 9.02 -28.86 -9.04
C ASP A 31 9.76 -27.54 -8.73
N VAL A 32 9.18 -26.42 -9.13
CA VAL A 32 9.59 -25.07 -8.70
C VAL A 32 9.10 -24.94 -7.27
N ALA A 33 9.80 -25.64 -6.37
CA ALA A 33 9.52 -25.58 -4.95
C ALA A 33 9.84 -24.16 -4.46
N SER A 34 8.83 -23.46 -3.95
CA SER A 34 8.93 -22.17 -3.27
C SER A 34 10.23 -22.04 -2.47
N GLU A 35 11.16 -21.19 -2.94
CA GLU A 35 12.53 -21.17 -2.42
C GLU A 35 12.65 -20.35 -1.13
N GLY A 36 12.24 -21.00 -0.04
CA GLY A 36 12.81 -20.77 1.29
C GLY A 36 12.01 -19.87 2.25
N PRO A 37 12.47 -19.79 3.51
CA PRO A 37 11.88 -18.91 4.51
C PRO A 37 12.13 -17.44 4.16
N SER A 38 11.28 -16.56 4.68
CA SER A 38 11.46 -15.11 4.62
C SER A 38 12.84 -14.67 5.10
N GLN A 39 13.42 -13.70 4.42
CA GLN A 39 14.70 -13.06 4.74
C GLN A 39 14.53 -11.76 5.53
N LEU A 40 13.28 -11.31 5.73
CA LEU A 40 12.97 -10.13 6.54
C LEU A 40 13.21 -10.40 8.03
N PRO A 41 13.54 -9.37 8.84
CA PRO A 41 13.83 -9.56 10.26
C PRO A 41 12.62 -10.09 11.02
N THR A 42 12.82 -11.00 11.97
CA THR A 42 11.75 -11.44 12.88
C THR A 42 11.27 -10.29 13.78
N ALA A 43 10.02 -10.38 14.24
CA ALA A 43 9.50 -9.59 15.35
C ALA A 43 10.26 -9.92 16.65
N ALA A 44 10.25 -8.99 17.61
CA ALA A 44 10.87 -9.21 18.92
C ALA A 44 10.02 -10.10 19.83
N GLU A 45 8.69 -10.04 19.66
CA GLU A 45 7.69 -10.91 20.28
C GLU A 45 6.97 -11.65 19.15
N PRO A 46 6.83 -12.99 19.20
CA PRO A 46 6.14 -13.76 18.19
C PRO A 46 4.62 -13.61 18.30
N TYR A 47 3.90 -13.81 17.20
CA TYR A 47 2.44 -13.85 17.19
C TYR A 47 1.93 -15.29 17.34
N ASP A 48 1.32 -15.59 18.50
CA ASP A 48 0.76 -16.92 18.82
C ASP A 48 -0.72 -17.09 18.37
N GLY A 49 -1.22 -16.22 17.49
CA GLY A 49 -2.60 -16.25 17.00
C GLY A 49 -2.77 -16.93 15.61
N PRO A 50 -4.02 -17.10 15.15
CA PRO A 50 -4.31 -17.79 13.88
C PRO A 50 -3.89 -16.98 12.66
N LEU A 51 -3.16 -17.60 11.72
CA LEU A 51 -2.79 -16.96 10.44
C LEU A 51 -3.92 -16.94 9.39
N TYR A 52 -5.07 -17.57 9.68
CA TYR A 52 -6.26 -17.53 8.84
C TYR A 52 -7.51 -17.38 9.71
N VAL A 53 -8.30 -16.34 9.44
CA VAL A 53 -9.58 -16.07 10.12
C VAL A 53 -10.66 -15.92 9.05
N PRO A 54 -11.51 -16.94 8.81
CA PRO A 54 -12.61 -16.84 7.86
C PRO A 54 -13.65 -15.83 8.34
N ASP A 55 -14.42 -15.26 7.39
CA ASP A 55 -15.49 -14.28 7.60
C ASP A 55 -15.08 -12.94 8.26
N ALA A 56 -13.84 -12.79 8.74
CA ALA A 56 -13.28 -11.52 9.20
C ALA A 56 -13.07 -10.55 8.01
N ARG A 57 -13.40 -9.26 8.22
CA ARG A 57 -13.42 -8.24 7.15
C ARG A 57 -12.10 -8.13 6.36
N TYR A 58 -10.98 -8.38 7.03
CA TYR A 58 -9.63 -8.28 6.51
C TYR A 58 -8.78 -9.51 6.88
N GLY A 59 -9.41 -10.68 6.97
CA GLY A 59 -8.77 -11.94 7.35
C GLY A 59 -8.04 -11.85 8.69
N ALA A 60 -6.97 -12.63 8.84
CA ALA A 60 -6.13 -12.61 10.05
C ALA A 60 -5.40 -11.27 10.23
N ALA A 61 -4.97 -10.61 9.15
CA ALA A 61 -4.33 -9.29 9.22
C ALA A 61 -5.21 -8.26 9.94
N GLY A 62 -6.53 -8.32 9.75
CA GLY A 62 -7.52 -7.45 10.41
C GLY A 62 -7.59 -7.59 11.93
N GLU A 63 -7.27 -8.77 12.45
CA GLU A 63 -7.27 -9.08 13.89
C GLU A 63 -5.90 -8.83 14.54
N VAL A 64 -4.86 -8.57 13.75
CA VAL A 64 -3.47 -8.31 14.19
C VAL A 64 -3.19 -6.82 14.43
N VAL A 65 -3.90 -5.91 13.76
CA VAL A 65 -3.63 -4.46 13.82
C VAL A 65 -4.27 -3.77 15.03
N GLU A 66 -3.44 -3.06 15.79
CA GLU A 66 -3.75 -2.44 17.09
C GLU A 66 -4.16 -0.96 16.93
N CYS A 67 -5.05 -0.68 15.97
CA CYS A 67 -5.53 0.66 15.67
C CYS A 67 -6.33 1.27 16.84
N ARG A 68 -6.25 2.59 17.05
CA ARG A 68 -7.08 3.33 18.02
C ARG A 68 -8.55 3.29 17.61
N HIS A 69 -8.81 3.14 16.31
CA HIS A 69 -10.13 2.97 15.71
C HIS A 69 -10.22 1.61 14.99
N ARG A 70 -11.20 1.42 14.09
CA ARG A 70 -11.19 0.26 13.19
C ARG A 70 -10.15 0.46 12.08
N PRO A 71 -9.59 -0.62 11.49
CA PRO A 71 -8.65 -0.50 10.38
C PRO A 71 -9.26 0.30 9.22
N GLY A 72 -8.46 1.25 8.70
CA GLY A 72 -8.89 2.21 7.68
C GLY A 72 -9.09 1.53 6.33
N SER A 73 -8.15 0.67 5.94
CA SER A 73 -8.22 -0.16 4.73
C SER A 73 -7.61 -1.55 4.97
N GLY A 74 -7.70 -2.39 3.93
CA GLY A 74 -7.29 -3.79 3.95
C GLY A 74 -7.95 -4.60 2.84
N ARG A 75 -7.53 -5.85 2.66
CA ARG A 75 -8.09 -6.83 1.71
C ARG A 75 -8.12 -8.23 2.34
N PHE A 76 -8.94 -9.12 1.79
CA PHE A 76 -8.93 -10.55 2.14
C PHE A 76 -9.42 -11.38 0.95
N HIS A 77 -8.54 -12.23 0.42
CA HIS A 77 -8.87 -13.24 -0.57
C HIS A 77 -9.40 -14.51 0.15
N THR A 78 -10.64 -14.88 -0.15
CA THR A 78 -11.32 -16.04 0.46
C THR A 78 -11.45 -17.24 -0.48
N GLY A 79 -10.80 -17.19 -1.65
CA GLY A 79 -10.84 -18.25 -2.65
C GLY A 79 -9.92 -19.43 -2.34
N GLU A 80 -10.19 -20.56 -3.01
CA GLU A 80 -9.28 -21.71 -3.05
C GLU A 80 -8.17 -21.54 -4.11
N VAL A 81 -8.38 -20.65 -5.09
CA VAL A 81 -7.47 -20.36 -6.21
C VAL A 81 -7.36 -18.85 -6.39
N TYR A 82 -6.13 -18.33 -6.33
CA TYR A 82 -5.85 -16.90 -6.46
C TYR A 82 -5.87 -16.43 -7.92
N GLY A 83 -6.32 -15.18 -8.13
CA GLY A 83 -6.45 -14.58 -9.46
C GLY A 83 -6.67 -13.06 -9.47
N GLU A 84 -6.31 -12.36 -8.38
CA GLU A 84 -6.56 -10.91 -8.20
C GLU A 84 -5.30 -10.04 -8.43
N GLY A 85 -4.15 -10.66 -8.67
CA GLY A 85 -2.84 -10.06 -8.93
C GLY A 85 -1.83 -11.16 -9.28
N ALA A 86 -0.53 -10.90 -9.19
CA ALA A 86 0.50 -11.90 -9.47
C ALA A 86 0.94 -12.72 -8.23
N THR A 87 1.48 -13.92 -8.48
CA THR A 87 2.19 -14.76 -7.49
C THR A 87 3.70 -14.50 -7.49
N SER A 88 4.44 -15.18 -6.60
CA SER A 88 5.91 -15.12 -6.53
C SER A 88 6.52 -16.37 -5.90
N ASP A 89 7.80 -16.63 -6.18
CA ASP A 89 8.53 -17.84 -5.73
C ASP A 89 8.84 -17.87 -4.21
N SER A 90 8.49 -16.82 -3.46
CA SER A 90 8.84 -16.67 -2.04
C SER A 90 7.90 -15.71 -1.28
N PRO A 91 7.81 -15.81 0.06
CA PRO A 91 6.97 -14.91 0.88
C PRO A 91 7.33 -13.42 0.70
N ASP A 92 8.62 -13.10 0.71
CA ASP A 92 9.11 -11.73 0.52
C ASP A 92 8.88 -11.25 -0.92
N GLY A 93 8.84 -12.18 -1.88
CA GLY A 93 8.44 -11.93 -3.25
C GLY A 93 6.99 -11.47 -3.31
N ALA A 94 6.07 -12.21 -2.70
CA ALA A 94 4.65 -11.85 -2.65
C ALA A 94 4.40 -10.50 -1.95
N VAL A 95 5.16 -10.17 -0.90
CA VAL A 95 5.11 -8.82 -0.29
C VAL A 95 5.53 -7.74 -1.31
N ARG A 96 6.66 -7.91 -2.01
CA ARG A 96 7.11 -6.95 -3.03
C ARG A 96 6.11 -6.82 -4.18
N THR A 97 5.55 -7.92 -4.68
CA THR A 97 4.50 -7.94 -5.69
C THR A 97 3.29 -7.13 -5.20
N ALA A 98 2.77 -7.43 -4.01
CA ALA A 98 1.59 -6.77 -3.44
C ALA A 98 1.77 -5.26 -3.19
N MET A 99 3.00 -4.80 -2.89
CA MET A 99 3.33 -3.37 -2.85
C MET A 99 3.34 -2.77 -4.28
N SER A 100 3.99 -3.44 -5.25
CA SER A 100 4.09 -2.94 -6.63
C SER A 100 2.78 -2.95 -7.43
N GLU A 101 1.78 -3.72 -6.97
CA GLU A 101 0.45 -3.82 -7.59
C GLU A 101 -0.64 -3.00 -6.86
N GLY A 102 -0.29 -2.21 -5.82
CA GLY A 102 -1.28 -1.45 -5.03
C GLY A 102 -2.31 -2.34 -4.29
N LEU A 103 -1.93 -3.59 -4.00
CA LEU A 103 -2.77 -4.52 -3.25
C LEU A 103 -2.66 -4.27 -1.74
N PHE A 104 -1.49 -3.82 -1.29
CA PHE A 104 -1.33 -3.01 -0.08
C PHE A 104 -1.47 -1.52 -0.43
N LEU A 105 -1.65 -0.62 0.56
CA LEU A 105 -1.61 0.83 0.30
C LEU A 105 -0.24 1.23 -0.27
N ASP A 106 -0.20 2.26 -1.12
CA ASP A 106 1.00 2.84 -1.77
C ASP A 106 1.91 3.62 -0.79
N LEU A 107 2.20 2.99 0.34
CA LEU A 107 3.08 3.46 1.39
C LEU A 107 4.55 3.40 0.94
N PRO A 108 5.45 4.14 1.60
CA PRO A 108 6.87 3.80 1.52
C PRO A 108 7.12 2.36 2.02
N ASP A 109 8.33 1.86 1.80
CA ASP A 109 8.85 0.64 2.40
C ASP A 109 8.77 0.67 3.95
N LEU A 110 7.58 0.39 4.50
CA LEU A 110 7.37 0.25 5.92
C LEU A 110 8.30 -0.87 6.42
N PRO A 111 9.07 -0.67 7.50
CA PRO A 111 9.93 -1.71 8.03
C PRO A 111 9.07 -2.85 8.59
N LEU A 112 8.82 -3.84 7.74
CA LEU A 112 8.08 -5.06 8.00
C LEU A 112 8.96 -6.10 8.72
N ARG A 113 8.30 -6.93 9.53
CA ARG A 113 8.93 -8.03 10.27
C ARG A 113 8.10 -9.29 10.20
N VAL A 114 8.74 -10.45 10.18
CA VAL A 114 8.05 -11.75 10.32
C VAL A 114 7.59 -11.90 11.76
N ALA A 115 6.28 -11.87 11.99
CA ALA A 115 5.69 -12.08 13.32
C ALA A 115 5.36 -13.57 13.59
N ALA A 116 4.98 -14.31 12.54
CA ALA A 116 4.70 -15.74 12.61
C ALA A 116 4.73 -16.38 11.20
N ALA A 117 4.90 -17.71 11.14
CA ALA A 117 4.82 -18.51 9.93
C ALA A 117 4.34 -19.94 10.25
N GLU A 118 3.29 -20.40 9.58
CA GLU A 118 2.61 -21.68 9.82
C GLU A 118 1.82 -22.10 8.57
N ASP A 119 1.70 -23.40 8.28
CA ASP A 119 0.82 -23.98 7.23
C ASP A 119 0.77 -23.20 5.90
N GLY A 120 1.95 -22.94 5.32
CA GLY A 120 2.11 -22.26 4.04
C GLY A 120 1.80 -20.76 4.08
N ARG A 121 1.72 -20.15 5.27
CA ARG A 121 1.49 -18.71 5.47
C ARG A 121 2.63 -18.04 6.21
N VAL A 122 2.83 -16.75 5.94
CA VAL A 122 3.74 -15.88 6.70
C VAL A 122 3.01 -14.58 7.03
N LEU A 123 2.98 -14.22 8.32
CA LEU A 123 2.49 -12.95 8.81
C LEU A 123 3.64 -11.95 8.91
N PHE A 124 3.51 -10.86 8.16
CA PHE A 124 4.34 -9.67 8.25
C PHE A 124 3.61 -8.57 9.02
N THR A 125 4.32 -7.89 9.93
CA THR A 125 3.78 -6.74 10.67
C THR A 125 4.70 -5.53 10.58
N HIS A 126 4.11 -4.35 10.59
CA HIS A 126 4.80 -3.09 10.85
C HIS A 126 4.35 -2.54 12.20
N VAL A 127 5.32 -2.13 13.04
CA VAL A 127 5.09 -1.62 14.39
C VAL A 127 5.49 -0.14 14.45
N GLY A 128 4.51 0.73 14.63
CA GLY A 128 4.66 2.17 14.84
C GLY A 128 4.25 2.55 16.27
N ASP A 129 5.04 3.38 16.95
CA ASP A 129 4.83 3.80 18.35
C ASP A 129 4.55 2.64 19.34
N GLY A 130 5.14 1.47 19.09
CA GLY A 130 4.95 0.27 19.92
C GLY A 130 3.62 -0.45 19.72
N ARG A 131 2.87 -0.15 18.65
CA ARG A 131 1.65 -0.84 18.23
C ARG A 131 1.78 -1.39 16.82
N THR A 132 1.16 -2.51 16.52
CA THR A 132 1.07 -3.04 15.16
C THR A 132 0.11 -2.20 14.31
N THR A 133 0.64 -1.25 13.54
CA THR A 133 -0.18 -0.31 12.74
C THR A 133 -0.52 -0.86 11.36
N ALA A 134 0.18 -1.89 10.88
CA ALA A 134 -0.14 -2.58 9.63
C ALA A 134 0.27 -4.06 9.64
N ALA A 135 -0.46 -4.90 8.91
CA ALA A 135 -0.22 -6.33 8.80
C ALA A 135 -0.53 -6.87 7.39
N LEU A 136 0.22 -7.90 6.97
CA LEU A 136 0.02 -8.67 5.75
C LEU A 136 0.17 -10.16 6.07
N VAL A 137 -0.75 -11.00 5.61
CA VAL A 137 -0.55 -12.45 5.51
C VAL A 137 -0.38 -12.81 4.04
N VAL A 138 0.78 -13.32 3.69
CA VAL A 138 1.01 -13.98 2.40
C VAL A 138 0.87 -15.49 2.55
N ARG A 139 0.49 -16.17 1.47
CA ARG A 139 0.21 -17.61 1.43
C ARG A 139 0.76 -18.23 0.16
N ASP A 140 1.35 -19.42 0.30
CA ASP A 140 1.64 -20.34 -0.80
C ASP A 140 0.39 -21.15 -1.18
N GLY A 141 0.12 -21.30 -2.48
CA GLY A 141 -0.97 -22.14 -2.94
C GLY A 141 -1.37 -21.94 -4.40
N HIS A 142 -2.52 -22.51 -4.76
CA HIS A 142 -2.98 -22.53 -6.14
C HIS A 142 -3.37 -21.15 -6.67
N ALA A 143 -3.01 -20.87 -7.92
CA ALA A 143 -3.38 -19.64 -8.62
C ALA A 143 -3.61 -19.88 -10.12
N THR A 144 -4.33 -18.97 -10.76
CA THR A 144 -4.59 -19.05 -12.21
C THR A 144 -3.32 -18.79 -13.03
N GLU A 145 -3.24 -19.32 -14.26
CA GLU A 145 -2.16 -18.97 -15.21
C GLU A 145 -2.04 -17.45 -15.43
N GLY A 146 -3.16 -16.71 -15.35
CA GLY A 146 -3.19 -15.25 -15.45
C GLY A 146 -2.55 -14.51 -14.26
N ALA A 147 -2.42 -15.18 -13.11
CA ALA A 147 -1.68 -14.71 -11.94
C ALA A 147 -0.20 -15.16 -11.94
N GLY A 148 0.24 -15.90 -12.98
CA GLY A 148 1.57 -16.52 -13.04
C GLY A 148 1.59 -18.02 -12.70
N GLY A 149 0.47 -18.58 -12.23
CA GLY A 149 0.39 -19.95 -11.69
C GLY A 149 0.74 -20.03 -10.20
N ASP A 150 0.68 -21.25 -9.65
CA ASP A 150 0.85 -21.55 -8.23
C ASP A 150 2.11 -20.93 -7.61
N GLY A 151 1.98 -20.44 -6.37
CA GLY A 151 3.07 -19.82 -5.60
C GLY A 151 2.56 -18.90 -4.49
N TRP A 152 3.42 -17.99 -4.00
CA TRP A 152 3.07 -17.07 -2.93
C TRP A 152 2.27 -15.86 -3.43
N TYR A 153 1.16 -15.53 -2.76
CA TYR A 153 0.34 -14.34 -2.98
C TYR A 153 -0.10 -13.68 -1.67
N LEU A 154 -0.66 -12.47 -1.74
CA LEU A 154 -1.28 -11.79 -0.60
C LEU A 154 -2.65 -12.42 -0.31
N GLU A 155 -2.79 -13.12 0.82
CA GLU A 155 -4.10 -13.65 1.25
C GLU A 155 -4.90 -12.59 2.02
N SER A 156 -4.27 -11.85 2.95
CA SER A 156 -4.96 -10.75 3.64
C SER A 156 -4.03 -9.58 3.99
N SER A 157 -4.60 -8.38 4.09
CA SER A 157 -3.90 -7.18 4.55
C SER A 157 -4.84 -6.30 5.37
N ALA A 158 -4.29 -5.59 6.36
CA ALA A 158 -5.00 -4.58 7.13
C ALA A 158 -4.05 -3.49 7.61
N ILE A 159 -4.59 -2.28 7.78
CA ILE A 159 -3.82 -1.11 8.19
C ILE A 159 -4.71 -0.06 8.86
N CYS A 160 -4.14 0.70 9.80
CA CYS A 160 -4.83 1.80 10.45
C CYS A 160 -5.10 2.98 9.50
N ASP A 161 -5.94 3.92 9.93
CA ASP A 161 -6.13 5.20 9.23
C ASP A 161 -4.80 5.97 9.17
N LEU A 162 -4.55 6.75 8.10
CA LEU A 162 -3.31 7.51 7.94
C LEU A 162 -3.08 8.50 9.11
N SER A 163 -4.15 8.93 9.79
CA SER A 163 -4.07 9.74 11.01
C SER A 163 -3.45 9.02 12.23
N GLU A 164 -3.14 7.73 12.13
CA GLU A 164 -2.45 6.95 13.18
C GLU A 164 -0.96 6.71 12.89
N PHE A 165 -0.45 7.24 11.78
CA PHE A 165 0.97 7.25 11.41
C PHE A 165 1.61 8.62 11.76
N PRO A 166 2.95 8.74 11.77
CA PRO A 166 3.62 10.03 11.82
C PRO A 166 3.14 10.94 10.66
N PRO A 167 2.79 12.23 10.90
CA PRO A 167 2.26 13.11 9.86
C PRO A 167 3.17 13.21 8.63
N GLU A 168 4.49 13.18 8.84
CA GLU A 168 5.50 13.25 7.78
C GLU A 168 5.34 12.12 6.76
N LEU A 169 4.84 10.94 7.18
CA LEU A 169 4.61 9.79 6.31
C LEU A 169 3.31 9.94 5.49
N ALA A 170 2.26 10.54 6.05
CA ALA A 170 1.04 10.84 5.32
C ALA A 170 1.28 11.95 4.26
N GLU A 171 2.01 12.99 4.65
CA GLU A 171 2.29 14.16 3.82
C GLU A 171 3.30 13.84 2.70
N SER A 172 4.45 13.24 3.02
CA SER A 172 5.53 13.07 2.03
C SER A 172 5.29 11.98 0.97
N HIS A 173 4.33 11.06 1.20
CA HIS A 173 4.03 9.97 0.27
C HIS A 173 2.67 10.09 -0.43
N PHE A 174 1.65 10.64 0.23
CA PHE A 174 0.31 10.81 -0.36
C PHE A 174 -0.09 12.27 -0.58
N GLY A 175 0.75 13.24 -0.17
CA GLY A 175 0.31 14.64 0.00
C GLY A 175 -0.82 14.79 1.01
N THR A 176 -1.08 13.79 1.86
CA THR A 176 -2.26 13.74 2.71
C THR A 176 -2.03 14.54 3.98
N GLU A 177 -2.72 15.67 4.08
CA GLU A 177 -2.59 16.64 5.15
C GLU A 177 -3.56 16.26 6.28
N ILE A 178 -3.02 15.86 7.44
CA ILE A 178 -3.80 15.32 8.55
C ILE A 178 -4.35 16.44 9.44
N TRP A 179 -5.66 16.46 9.63
CA TRP A 179 -6.35 17.44 10.47
C TRP A 179 -6.42 16.99 11.94
N THR A 180 -6.36 17.96 12.84
CA THR A 180 -6.42 17.79 14.30
C THR A 180 -7.77 18.26 14.85
N GLY A 181 -8.26 17.59 15.89
CA GLY A 181 -9.55 17.88 16.52
C GLY A 181 -9.48 18.88 17.69
N PRO A 182 -10.65 19.22 18.29
CA PRO A 182 -10.73 20.14 19.45
C PRO A 182 -9.98 19.68 20.71
N ASP A 183 -9.62 18.41 20.76
CA ASP A 183 -8.85 17.75 21.82
C ASP A 183 -7.34 17.72 21.54
N GLY A 184 -6.89 18.26 20.40
CA GLY A 184 -5.49 18.22 19.99
C GLY A 184 -5.04 16.84 19.50
N GLN A 185 -5.95 15.95 19.08
CA GLN A 185 -5.61 14.66 18.49
C GLN A 185 -5.82 14.62 16.97
N PRO A 186 -5.00 13.87 16.22
CA PRO A 186 -5.25 13.58 14.81
C PRO A 186 -6.62 12.96 14.60
N VAL A 187 -7.34 13.44 13.60
CA VAL A 187 -8.69 12.98 13.23
C VAL A 187 -8.59 12.02 12.06
N LEU A 188 -9.35 10.93 12.14
CA LEU A 188 -9.51 9.96 11.04
C LEU A 188 -9.74 10.67 9.70
N THR A 189 -9.00 10.28 8.67
CA THR A 189 -9.18 10.78 7.30
C THR A 189 -10.61 10.58 6.79
N THR A 190 -11.29 9.54 7.27
CA THR A 190 -12.72 9.28 7.01
C THR A 190 -13.71 10.28 7.64
N ARG A 191 -13.24 11.25 8.44
CA ARG A 191 -14.03 12.38 8.96
C ARG A 191 -13.59 13.71 8.35
N VAL A 192 -12.29 13.94 8.22
CA VAL A 192 -11.73 15.12 7.55
C VAL A 192 -10.33 14.82 7.02
N VAL A 193 -10.05 15.16 5.76
CA VAL A 193 -8.74 14.98 5.11
C VAL A 193 -8.58 15.96 3.96
N SER A 194 -7.37 16.50 3.78
CA SER A 194 -6.97 17.19 2.55
C SER A 194 -5.94 16.38 1.78
N GLN A 195 -5.99 16.38 0.45
CA GLN A 195 -5.02 15.72 -0.42
C GLN A 195 -4.95 16.39 -1.81
N PRO A 196 -3.88 16.22 -2.60
CA PRO A 196 -3.82 16.63 -4.00
C PRO A 196 -4.90 15.95 -4.85
N GLY A 197 -5.27 16.57 -5.97
CA GLY A 197 -6.13 15.93 -6.97
C GLY A 197 -5.44 14.74 -7.66
N PRO A 198 -6.22 13.77 -8.18
CA PRO A 198 -5.69 12.56 -8.80
C PRO A 198 -4.84 12.82 -10.04
N GLU A 199 -3.71 12.10 -10.13
CA GLU A 199 -2.76 12.16 -11.25
C GLU A 199 -3.39 11.73 -12.59
N HIS A 200 -4.27 10.73 -12.59
CA HIS A 200 -4.93 10.25 -13.81
C HIS A 200 -5.92 11.26 -14.44
N CYS A 201 -6.10 12.42 -13.81
CA CYS A 201 -6.87 13.55 -14.32
C CYS A 201 -6.02 14.84 -14.48
N ASP A 202 -4.70 14.78 -14.26
CA ASP A 202 -3.79 15.94 -14.17
C ASP A 202 -4.17 16.96 -13.06
N TRP A 203 -4.90 16.54 -12.02
CA TRP A 203 -5.45 17.44 -10.97
C TRP A 203 -4.52 17.65 -9.76
N GLN A 204 -3.28 17.16 -9.79
CA GLN A 204 -2.30 17.23 -8.69
C GLN A 204 -1.97 18.66 -8.22
N SER A 205 -2.32 19.68 -9.01
CA SER A 205 -2.15 21.11 -8.66
C SER A 205 -3.25 21.68 -7.76
N MET A 206 -4.36 20.97 -7.59
CA MET A 206 -5.50 21.36 -6.76
C MET A 206 -5.48 20.59 -5.44
N THR A 207 -5.99 21.20 -4.34
CA THR A 207 -6.20 20.48 -3.06
C THR A 207 -7.68 20.16 -2.89
N PHE A 208 -7.99 18.90 -2.60
CA PHE A 208 -9.33 18.40 -2.30
C PHE A 208 -9.47 18.14 -0.80
N LEU A 209 -10.37 18.87 -0.13
CA LEU A 209 -10.73 18.70 1.27
C LEU A 209 -12.06 17.96 1.39
N SER A 210 -12.03 16.74 1.91
CA SER A 210 -13.21 15.92 2.20
C SER A 210 -13.65 16.12 3.65
N VAL A 211 -14.95 16.35 3.92
CA VAL A 211 -15.49 16.58 5.27
C VAL A 211 -16.72 15.71 5.55
N GLY A 212 -16.44 14.47 5.96
CA GLY A 212 -17.40 13.37 6.04
C GLY A 212 -17.32 12.50 4.79
N ARG A 213 -18.46 11.95 4.34
CA ARG A 213 -18.55 11.12 3.13
C ARG A 213 -19.12 11.84 1.91
N ASP A 214 -19.78 12.98 2.14
CA ASP A 214 -20.80 13.53 1.25
C ASP A 214 -20.50 14.98 0.82
N ARG A 215 -19.31 15.51 1.16
CA ARG A 215 -18.89 16.90 0.92
C ARG A 215 -17.40 16.97 0.65
N THR A 216 -17.06 17.50 -0.52
CA THR A 216 -15.69 17.73 -0.98
C THR A 216 -15.56 19.19 -1.41
N TYR A 217 -14.47 19.85 -1.01
CA TYR A 217 -14.18 21.26 -1.30
C TYR A 217 -12.84 21.39 -2.02
N VAL A 218 -12.68 22.40 -2.87
CA VAL A 218 -11.51 22.53 -3.75
C VAL A 218 -10.75 23.84 -3.52
N ARG A 219 -9.43 23.73 -3.32
CA ARG A 219 -8.46 24.83 -3.37
C ARG A 219 -7.91 25.01 -4.77
N ASP A 220 -7.65 26.26 -5.17
CA ASP A 220 -7.01 26.65 -6.42
C ASP A 220 -7.51 25.85 -7.67
N PRO A 221 -8.83 25.76 -7.90
CA PRO A 221 -9.40 24.94 -8.98
C PRO A 221 -8.92 25.36 -10.37
N LEU A 222 -8.60 24.37 -11.20
CA LEU A 222 -8.25 24.58 -12.61
C LEU A 222 -9.35 25.41 -13.33
N PRO A 223 -8.99 26.37 -14.21
CA PRO A 223 -9.95 27.29 -14.82
C PRO A 223 -11.12 26.61 -15.56
N ASP A 224 -10.86 25.48 -16.20
CA ASP A 224 -11.84 24.77 -17.02
C ASP A 224 -12.82 23.93 -16.17
N LEU A 225 -12.52 23.69 -14.89
CA LEU A 225 -13.40 22.97 -13.97
C LEU A 225 -14.45 23.87 -13.28
N ARG A 226 -14.42 25.18 -13.51
CA ARG A 226 -15.23 26.17 -12.77
C ARG A 226 -16.75 26.03 -12.92
N GLU A 227 -17.23 25.38 -13.98
CA GLU A 227 -18.66 25.10 -14.16
C GLU A 227 -19.16 23.91 -13.31
N TRP A 228 -18.25 23.15 -12.70
CA TRP A 228 -18.51 21.97 -11.86
C TRP A 228 -18.32 22.26 -10.35
N LEU A 229 -18.33 23.54 -9.97
CA LEU A 229 -18.17 24.03 -8.60
C LEU A 229 -19.43 24.80 -8.18
N ASP A 230 -19.89 24.61 -6.95
CA ASP A 230 -21.09 25.30 -6.43
C ASP A 230 -20.88 26.82 -6.27
N ALA A 231 -19.63 27.29 -6.27
CA ALA A 231 -19.27 28.71 -6.22
C ALA A 231 -17.84 28.98 -6.74
N GLU A 232 -17.46 30.26 -6.82
CA GLU A 232 -16.08 30.68 -7.12
C GLU A 232 -15.16 30.55 -5.89
N TYR A 233 -13.95 30.02 -6.08
CA TYR A 233 -12.88 30.02 -5.08
C TYR A 233 -12.32 31.42 -4.83
N VAL A 234 -12.16 31.78 -3.55
CA VAL A 234 -11.63 33.07 -3.12
C VAL A 234 -10.39 32.85 -2.25
N ALA A 235 -9.24 33.31 -2.70
CA ALA A 235 -7.94 33.06 -2.05
C ALA A 235 -7.65 33.92 -0.80
N SER A 236 -8.50 34.91 -0.48
CA SER A 236 -8.42 35.72 0.74
C SER A 236 -9.71 36.51 0.94
N MET A 237 -10.32 36.34 2.12
CA MET A 237 -11.44 37.15 2.61
C MET A 237 -11.52 37.08 4.15
N PRO A 238 -12.16 38.04 4.84
CA PRO A 238 -12.51 37.86 6.26
C PRO A 238 -13.52 36.71 6.42
N LEU A 239 -13.44 35.98 7.54
CA LEU A 239 -14.39 34.91 7.86
C LEU A 239 -15.82 35.47 8.01
N PRO A 240 -16.85 34.89 7.36
CA PRO A 240 -18.24 35.33 7.53
C PRO A 240 -18.76 35.15 8.96
N GLU A 241 -19.63 36.07 9.41
CA GLU A 241 -20.20 36.06 10.77
C GLU A 241 -21.09 34.83 11.07
N ASP A 242 -21.59 34.16 10.03
CA ASP A 242 -22.41 32.94 10.10
C ASP A 242 -21.61 31.64 9.85
N ALA A 243 -20.29 31.72 9.68
CA ALA A 243 -19.46 30.54 9.43
C ALA A 243 -19.41 29.60 10.64
N VAL A 244 -19.75 28.33 10.40
CA VAL A 244 -19.86 27.28 11.42
C VAL A 244 -18.47 26.70 11.69
N ASP A 245 -17.94 26.96 12.89
CA ASP A 245 -16.68 26.39 13.38
C ASP A 245 -16.79 24.86 13.51
N THR A 246 -15.95 24.13 12.78
CA THR A 246 -15.95 22.65 12.83
C THR A 246 -15.17 22.11 14.03
N GLY A 247 -14.35 22.96 14.66
CA GLY A 247 -13.37 22.55 15.66
C GLY A 247 -12.12 21.86 15.09
N PHE A 248 -12.01 21.65 13.77
CA PHE A 248 -10.81 21.10 13.14
C PHE A 248 -9.76 22.18 12.85
N SER A 249 -8.49 21.81 12.99
CA SER A 249 -7.32 22.67 12.74
C SER A 249 -6.14 21.88 12.19
N ARG A 250 -5.24 22.55 11.46
CA ARG A 250 -4.02 21.99 10.89
C ARG A 250 -2.96 23.11 10.84
N GLU A 251 -1.82 22.89 11.47
CA GLU A 251 -0.84 23.97 11.76
C GLU A 251 -1.53 25.19 12.41
N ASP A 252 -1.41 26.38 11.81
CA ASP A 252 -2.08 27.62 12.21
C ASP A 252 -3.51 27.77 11.62
N ASP A 253 -3.90 26.91 10.66
CA ASP A 253 -5.19 27.00 9.98
C ASP A 253 -6.29 26.32 10.78
N ARG A 254 -7.51 26.84 10.63
CA ARG A 254 -8.74 26.21 11.14
C ARG A 254 -9.77 26.09 10.02
N LEU A 255 -10.71 25.17 10.20
CA LEU A 255 -11.77 24.89 9.24
C LEU A 255 -13.14 25.34 9.78
N TRP A 256 -13.80 26.20 9.01
CA TRP A 256 -15.22 26.53 9.17
C TRP A 256 -16.00 26.12 7.91
N LEU A 257 -17.31 25.96 8.01
CA LEU A 257 -18.20 25.72 6.86
C LEU A 257 -19.24 26.84 6.75
N SER A 258 -19.79 27.09 5.56
CA SER A 258 -21.02 27.88 5.45
C SER A 258 -22.19 27.14 6.13
N PRO A 259 -23.28 27.83 6.56
CA PRO A 259 -24.43 27.17 7.18
C PRO A 259 -25.08 26.05 6.35
N GLY A 260 -25.03 26.12 5.02
CA GLY A 260 -25.48 25.05 4.11
C GLY A 260 -24.42 23.96 3.86
N GLY A 261 -23.14 24.26 4.08
CA GLY A 261 -22.02 23.39 3.74
C GLY A 261 -21.57 23.47 2.28
N ASP A 262 -21.92 24.54 1.57
CA ASP A 262 -21.60 24.78 0.15
C ASP A 262 -20.22 25.43 -0.06
N ARG A 263 -19.61 25.90 1.04
CA ARG A 263 -18.22 26.36 1.11
C ARG A 263 -17.54 25.84 2.38
N ALA A 264 -16.26 25.53 2.26
CA ALA A 264 -15.33 25.50 3.38
C ALA A 264 -14.56 26.81 3.44
N TYR A 265 -14.20 27.23 4.65
CA TYR A 265 -13.31 28.35 4.92
C TYR A 265 -12.09 27.81 5.66
N VAL A 266 -10.89 28.06 5.12
CA VAL A 266 -9.61 27.56 5.65
C VAL A 266 -8.68 28.74 5.89
N GLY A 267 -8.07 28.80 7.07
CA GLY A 267 -7.10 29.85 7.41
C GLY A 267 -7.28 30.37 8.84
N ARG A 268 -7.13 31.69 9.02
CA ARG A 268 -7.26 32.39 10.32
C ARG A 268 -8.47 33.35 10.26
N PRO A 269 -9.16 33.69 11.36
CA PRO A 269 -10.44 34.43 11.29
C PRO A 269 -10.43 35.78 10.55
N ALA A 270 -9.27 36.45 10.46
CA ALA A 270 -9.10 37.70 9.74
C ALA A 270 -8.80 37.55 8.23
N ASP A 271 -8.39 36.35 7.81
CA ASP A 271 -7.93 36.02 6.45
C ASP A 271 -8.09 34.50 6.22
N VAL A 272 -9.15 34.13 5.50
CA VAL A 272 -9.46 32.76 5.08
C VAL A 272 -9.57 32.66 3.57
N GLU A 273 -9.14 31.52 3.03
CA GLU A 273 -9.55 31.05 1.72
C GLU A 273 -10.99 30.49 1.80
N ALA A 274 -11.79 30.68 0.76
CA ALA A 274 -13.15 30.14 0.66
C ALA A 274 -13.25 29.12 -0.48
N TRP A 275 -13.12 27.84 -0.13
CA TRP A 275 -13.09 26.71 -1.05
C TRP A 275 -14.53 26.31 -1.41
N PRO A 276 -14.93 26.36 -2.69
CA PRO A 276 -16.26 25.93 -3.09
C PRO A 276 -16.39 24.42 -2.98
N ARG A 277 -17.62 23.97 -2.72
CA ARG A 277 -17.99 22.56 -2.82
C ARG A 277 -17.97 22.11 -4.28
N THR A 278 -17.71 20.81 -4.47
CA THR A 278 -17.87 20.12 -5.75
C THR A 278 -18.39 18.69 -5.54
N ASP A 279 -19.12 18.20 -6.54
CA ASP A 279 -19.43 16.77 -6.73
C ASP A 279 -18.58 16.17 -7.88
N LEU A 280 -17.46 16.82 -8.27
CA LEU A 280 -16.51 16.32 -9.28
C LEU A 280 -15.99 14.92 -8.93
N ALA A 281 -16.19 13.99 -9.86
CA ALA A 281 -15.55 12.68 -9.88
C ALA A 281 -14.80 12.51 -11.21
N CYS A 282 -13.60 11.93 -11.16
CA CYS A 282 -12.91 11.43 -12.34
C CYS A 282 -13.68 10.22 -12.92
N ALA A 283 -13.76 10.14 -14.25
CA ALA A 283 -14.59 9.19 -15.00
C ALA A 283 -13.95 8.79 -16.34
#